data_AF-A0A7C3GXG1-F1
#
_entry.id   AF-A0A7C3GXG1-F1
#
_cell.length_a   1.000
_cell.length_b   1.000
_cell.length_c   1.000
_cell.angle_alpha   90.00
_cell.angle_beta   90.00
_cell.angle_gamma   90.00
#
_symmetry.space_group_name_H-M   'P 1'
#
loop_
_entity.id
_entity.type
_entity.pdbx_description
1 polymer ?
#
loop_
_entity_poly.entity_id
_entity_poly.type
_entity_poly.pdbx_seq_one_letter_code
_entity_poly.pdbx_strand_id
1 'polypeptide(L)' 'MYPILNIGPAIIPTAPLLLIIGLYLSLSVVERAAKMLGLAAVQIYEVCANALIAGFLLARLAFV' A
#
# COMPACT_ATOMS: atom_id res chain seq x y z
N MET A 1 12.98 -8.43 -17.26
CA MET A 1 12.64 -8.00 -15.89
C MET A 1 12.75 -9.23 -15.00
N TYR A 2 13.45 -9.17 -13.86
CA TYR A 2 13.43 -10.28 -12.90
C TYR A 2 12.04 -10.31 -12.25
N PRO A 3 11.15 -11.26 -12.63
CA PRO A 3 9.76 -11.26 -12.15
C PRO A 3 9.67 -11.71 -10.68
N ILE A 4 10.79 -12.19 -10.15
CA ILE A 4 10.86 -13.00 -8.95
C ILE A 4 12.15 -12.59 -8.23
N LEU A 5 12.02 -12.20 -6.97
CA LEU A 5 13.12 -12.01 -6.05
C LEU A 5 13.22 -13.27 -5.18
N ASN A 6 14.26 -14.07 -5.42
CA ASN A 6 14.53 -15.27 -4.61
C ASN A 6 15.37 -14.88 -3.40
N ILE A 7 14.80 -14.99 -2.20
CA ILE A 7 15.52 -14.87 -0.93
C ILE A 7 15.54 -16.26 -0.30
N GLY A 8 16.56 -17.06 -0.64
CA GLY A 8 16.65 -18.46 -0.22
C GLY A 8 15.43 -19.27 -0.68
N PRO A 9 14.65 -19.90 0.22
CA PRO A 9 13.43 -20.63 -0.14
C PRO A 9 12.19 -19.74 -0.38
N ALA A 10 12.27 -18.44 -0.06
CA ALA A 10 11.15 -17.51 -0.23
C ALA A 10 11.17 -16.89 -1.64
N ILE A 11 10.10 -17.14 -2.38
CA ILE A 11 9.87 -16.62 -3.73
C ILE A 11 8.97 -15.39 -3.59
N ILE A 12 9.54 -14.19 -3.74
CA ILE A 12 8.79 -12.94 -3.64
C ILE A 12 8.59 -12.35 -5.05
N PRO A 13 7.36 -12.28 -5.58
CA PRO A 13 7.13 -11.65 -6.87
C PRO A 13 7.45 -10.15 -6.82
N THR A 14 8.12 -9.61 -7.83
CA THR A 14 8.55 -8.21 -7.84
C THR A 14 7.41 -7.21 -8.04
N ALA A 15 6.31 -7.62 -8.68
CA ALA A 15 5.14 -6.78 -8.89
C ALA A 15 4.44 -6.33 -7.58
N PRO A 16 4.05 -7.22 -6.64
CA PRO A 16 3.46 -6.80 -5.37
C PRO A 16 4.44 -6.02 -4.49
N LEU A 17 5.75 -6.27 -4.59
CA LEU A 17 6.76 -5.46 -3.91
C LEU A 17 6.71 -3.99 -4.37
N LEU A 18 6.59 -3.75 -5.67
CA LEU A 18 6.47 -2.39 -6.21
C LEU A 18 5.20 -1.69 -5.71
N LEU A 19 4.08 -2.42 -5.57
CA LEU A 19 2.84 -1.86 -5.01
C LEU A 19 3.03 -1.42 -3.55
N ILE A 20 3.71 -2.22 -2.74
CA ILE A 20 4.00 -1.89 -1.33
C ILE A 20 4.90 -0.65 -1.24
N ILE A 21 5.95 -0.60 -2.07
CA ILE A 21 6.87 0.56 -2.11
C ILE A 21 6.13 1.83 -2.57
N GLY A 22 5.29 1.72 -3.61
CA GLY A 22 4.49 2.85 -4.09
C GLY A 22 3.48 3.35 -3.06
N LEU A 23 2.85 2.44 -2.32
CA LEU A 23 1.96 2.77 -1.21
C LEU A 23 2.71 3.51 -0.10
N TYR A 24 3.89 3.02 0.30
CA TYR A 24 4.73 3.64 1.32
C TYR A 24 5.18 5.06 0.93
N LEU A 25 5.64 5.24 -0.31
CA LEU A 25 6.03 6.55 -0.82
C LEU A 25 4.86 7.53 -0.84
N SER A 26 3.69 7.05 -1.28
CA SER A 26 2.47 7.87 -1.33
C SER A 26 2.03 8.31 0.07
N LEU A 27 2.00 7.39 1.03
CA LEU A 27 1.72 7.69 2.45
C LEU A 27 2.72 8.70 3.03
N SER A 28 4.00 8.55 2.74
CA SER A 28 5.05 9.48 3.20
C SER A 28 4.83 10.91 2.69
N VAL A 29 4.42 11.06 1.43
CA VAL A 29 4.10 12.36 0.83
C VAL A 29 2.84 12.96 1.48
N VAL A 30 1.81 12.15 1.65
CA VAL A 30 0.54 12.59 2.25
C VAL A 30 0.73 12.98 3.72
N GLU A 31 1.53 12.24 4.50
CA GLU A 31 1.85 12.59 5.89
C GLU A 31 2.56 13.95 5.98
N ARG A 32 3.50 14.21 5.08
CA ARG A 32 4.19 15.50 5.01
C ARG A 32 3.22 16.63 4.64
N ALA A 33 2.34 16.42 3.67
CA ALA A 33 1.31 17.38 3.29
C ALA A 33 0.33 17.66 4.44
N ALA A 34 -0.08 16.61 5.17
CA ALA A 34 -0.97 16.73 6.32
C ALA A 34 -0.35 17.57 7.44
N LYS A 35 0.94 17.37 7.74
CA LYS A 35 1.69 18.21 8.69
C LYS A 35 1.73 19.67 8.26
N MET A 36 1.92 19.94 6.96
CA MET A 36 1.89 21.32 6.43
C MET A 36 0.51 21.97 6.55
N LEU A 37 -0.57 21.18 6.50
CA LEU A 37 -1.95 21.64 6.59
C LEU A 37 -2.50 21.63 8.03
N GLY A 38 -1.71 21.21 9.02
CA GLY A 38 -2.16 21.08 10.41
C GLY A 38 -3.19 19.97 10.65
N LEU A 39 -3.28 18.98 9.73
CA LEU A 39 -4.23 17.87 9.82
C LEU A 39 -3.67 16.72 10.67
N ALA A 40 -4.56 16.02 11.36
CA ALA A 40 -4.20 14.85 12.15
C ALA A 40 -3.83 13.66 11.24
N ALA A 41 -2.56 13.28 11.22
CA ALA A 41 -2.05 12.17 10.40
C ALA A 41 -2.77 10.83 10.68
N VAL A 42 -3.28 10.63 11.90
CA VAL A 42 -4.01 9.42 12.31
C VAL A 42 -5.19 9.11 11.39
N GLN A 43 -5.99 10.12 11.03
CA GLN A 43 -7.18 9.95 10.19
C GLN A 43 -6.81 9.49 8.77
N ILE A 44 -5.64 9.91 8.28
CA ILE A 44 -5.14 9.51 6.95
C ILE A 44 -4.76 8.03 6.95
N TYR A 45 -4.11 7.54 8.01
CA TYR A 45 -3.77 6.12 8.12
C TYR A 45 -5.03 5.25 8.23
N GLU A 46 -6.04 5.69 9.00
CA GLU A 46 -7.32 4.98 9.12
C GLU A 46 -8.04 4.85 7.77
N VAL A 47 -8.13 5.96 7.01
CA VAL A 47 -8.72 5.94 5.67
C VAL A 47 -7.94 5.03 4.73
N CYS A 48 -6.60 5.10 4.76
CA CYS A 48 -5.75 4.27 3.90
C CYS A 48 -5.89 2.78 4.23
N ALA A 49 -5.90 2.41 5.51
CA ALA A 49 -6.09 1.03 5.96
C ALA A 49 -7.47 0.49 5.55
N ASN A 50 -8.53 1.29 5.76
CA ASN A 50 -9.88 0.91 5.35
C ASN A 50 -10.00 0.76 3.84
N ALA A 51 -9.38 1.65 3.06
CA ALA A 51 -9.37 1.56 1.60
C ALA A 51 -8.64 0.30 1.09
N LEU A 52 -7.54 -0.10 1.73
CA LEU A 52 -6.82 -1.33 1.37
C LEU A 52 -7.65 -2.58 1.67
N ILE A 53 -8.26 -2.65 2.86
CA ILE A 53 -9.09 -3.78 3.26
C ILE A 53 -10.33 -3.87 2.35
N ALA A 54 -11.05 -2.76 2.20
CA ALA A 54 -12.24 -2.70 1.36
C ALA A 54 -11.90 -3.01 -0.10
N GLY A 55 -10.81 -2.44 -0.64
CA GLY A 55 -10.35 -2.70 -2.00
C GLY A 55 -10.03 -4.18 -2.22
N PHE A 56 -9.33 -4.83 -1.29
CA PHE A 56 -9.03 -6.26 -1.37
C PHE A 56 -10.31 -7.11 -1.31
N LEU A 57 -11.21 -6.83 -0.38
CA LEU A 57 -12.47 -7.56 -0.24
C LEU A 57 -13.36 -7.38 -1.48
N LEU A 58 -13.54 -6.15 -1.96
CA LEU A 58 -14.35 -5.85 -3.14
C LEU A 58 -13.74 -6.46 -4.40
N ALA A 59 -12.42 -6.38 -4.59
CA ALA A 59 -11.75 -7.03 -5.71
C ALA A 59 -11.96 -8.55 -5.67
N ARG A 60 -11.95 -9.14 -4.48
CA ARG A 60 -12.19 -10.58 -4.33
C ARG A 60 -13.65 -10.94 -4.59
N LEU A 61 -14.60 -10.15 -4.09
CA LEU A 61 -16.03 -10.35 -4.31
C LEU A 61 -16.43 -10.16 -5.77
N ALA A 62 -15.81 -9.22 -6.50
CA ALA A 62 -16.09 -8.96 -7.90
C ALA A 62 -15.50 -10.03 -8.85
N PHE A 63 -14.47 -10.75 -8.40
CA PHE A 63 -13.82 -11.81 -9.19
C PHE A 63 -14.47 -13.18 -9.00
N VAL A 64 -15.19 -13.39 -7.89
CA VAL A 64 -15.98 -14.61 -7.60
C VAL A 64 -17.31 -14.53 -8.32
#